data_AF-A0A4W5LZJ5-F1
#
_entry.id   AF-A0A4W5LZJ5-F1
#
_cell.length_a   1.000
_cell.length_b   1.000
_cell.length_c   1.000
_cell.angle_alpha   90.00
_cell.angle_beta   90.00
_cell.angle_gamma   90.00
#
_symmetry.space_group_name_H-M   'P 1'
#
loop_
_entity.id
_entity.type
_entity.pdbx_description
1 polymer ?
#
loop_
_entity_poly.entity_id
_entity_poly.type
_entity_poly.pdbx_seq_one_letter_code
_entity_poly.pdbx_strand_id
1 'polypeptide(L)'
;MQYKELEKLQSENYRDLINMILKQDGWKYINSGLYYISTETRSWDESRRYCQNKGLDLAIINSEEEQAFLIGVASAKKLDGVWIGLSPNTKEMSTWGKRGAQQGDCANLRVYESPAVKEVTGEQCRTQKYFICEKYLMLNKM
;
A
#
# COMPACT_ATOMS: atom_id res chain seq x y z
N MET A 1 -22.11 13.53 24.48
CA MET A 1 -21.21 12.35 24.43
C MET A 1 -21.87 11.21 23.65
N GLN A 2 -23.10 10.83 23.96
CA GLN A 2 -23.85 9.76 23.26
C GLN A 2 -23.96 9.91 21.74
N TYR A 3 -24.21 11.12 21.21
CA TYR A 3 -24.28 11.34 19.75
C TYR A 3 -22.96 11.07 19.02
N LYS A 4 -21.81 11.38 19.63
CA LYS A 4 -20.49 11.09 19.05
C LYS A 4 -20.20 9.59 19.00
N GLU A 5 -20.69 8.84 19.98
CA GLU A 5 -20.59 7.38 20.01
C GLU A 5 -21.47 6.74 18.93
N LEU A 6 -22.67 7.28 18.69
CA LEU A 6 -23.54 6.83 17.61
C LEU A 6 -22.94 7.10 16.22
N GLU A 7 -22.38 8.29 16.00
CA GLU A 7 -21.67 8.63 14.77
C GLU A 7 -20.47 7.70 14.54
N LYS A 8 -19.70 7.42 15.60
CA LYS A 8 -18.58 6.48 15.55
C LYS A 8 -19.05 5.07 15.18
N LEU A 9 -20.07 4.54 15.85
CA LEU A 9 -20.65 3.22 15.58
C LEU A 9 -21.19 3.10 14.15
N GLN A 10 -21.83 4.15 13.63
CA GLN A 10 -22.31 4.18 12.26
C GLN A 10 -21.15 4.15 11.24
N SER A 11 -20.06 4.88 11.53
CA SER A 11 -18.86 4.88 10.70
C SER A 11 -18.14 3.52 10.70
N GLU A 12 -18.10 2.83 11.85
CA GLU A 12 -17.53 1.50 12.01
C GLU A 12 -18.36 0.45 11.25
N ASN A 13 -19.69 0.47 11.41
CA ASN A 13 -20.61 -0.40 10.67
C ASN A 13 -20.49 -0.22 9.15
N TYR A 14 -20.37 1.02 8.68
CA TYR A 14 -20.19 1.31 7.26
C TYR A 14 -18.84 0.80 6.73
N ARG A 15 -17.76 0.97 7.51
CA ARG A 15 -16.43 0.44 7.18
C ARG A 15 -16.44 -1.09 7.08
N ASP A 16 -17.13 -1.76 8.00
CA ASP A 16 -17.21 -3.22 8.02
C ASP A 16 -18.06 -3.75 6.85
N LEU A 17 -19.15 -3.07 6.51
CA LEU A 17 -19.96 -3.35 5.32
C LEU A 17 -19.14 -3.19 4.04
N ILE A 18 -18.40 -2.08 3.89
CA ILE A 18 -17.50 -1.86 2.76
C ILE A 18 -16.47 -2.99 2.67
N ASN A 19 -15.81 -3.33 3.78
CA ASN A 19 -14.82 -4.40 3.81
C ASN A 19 -15.41 -5.77 3.43
N MET A 20 -16.66 -6.04 3.82
CA MET A 20 -17.37 -7.28 3.45
C MET A 20 -17.61 -7.35 1.93
N ILE A 21 -18.10 -6.27 1.33
CA ILE A 21 -18.37 -6.19 -0.12
C ILE A 21 -17.07 -6.36 -0.93
N LEU A 22 -16.05 -5.62 -0.54
CA LEU A 22 -14.75 -5.55 -1.23
C LEU A 22 -13.92 -6.83 -1.14
N LYS A 23 -14.12 -7.65 -0.11
CA LYS A 23 -13.36 -8.88 0.11
C LYS A 23 -13.54 -9.89 -1.02
N GLN A 24 -14.71 -9.91 -1.67
CA GLN A 24 -15.01 -10.83 -2.78
C GLN A 24 -14.07 -10.59 -3.97
N ASP A 25 -13.68 -9.32 -4.19
CA ASP A 25 -12.81 -8.90 -5.27
C ASP A 25 -11.33 -8.79 -4.84
N GLY A 26 -11.00 -9.21 -3.60
CA GLY A 26 -9.65 -9.19 -3.04
C GLY A 26 -9.18 -7.84 -2.48
N TRP A 27 -10.09 -6.88 -2.29
CA TRP A 27 -9.78 -5.53 -1.81
C TRP A 27 -9.86 -5.41 -0.28
N LYS A 28 -9.17 -4.39 0.24
CA LYS A 28 -9.16 -3.99 1.65
C LYS A 28 -9.45 -2.50 1.77
N TYR A 29 -10.36 -2.09 2.65
CA TYR A 29 -10.66 -0.69 2.91
C TYR A 29 -10.17 -0.27 4.29
N ILE A 30 -9.22 0.68 4.31
CA ILE A 30 -8.59 1.21 5.54
C ILE A 30 -8.29 2.69 5.37
N ASN A 31 -8.57 3.48 6.41
CA ASN A 31 -8.26 4.91 6.49
C ASN A 31 -8.65 5.69 5.22
N SER A 32 -9.86 5.40 4.71
CA SER A 32 -10.41 5.99 3.47
C SER A 32 -9.73 5.56 2.16
N GLY A 33 -8.79 4.63 2.21
CA GLY A 33 -8.12 4.02 1.06
C GLY A 33 -8.64 2.62 0.74
N LEU A 34 -8.73 2.31 -0.55
CA LEU A 34 -8.94 0.97 -1.10
C LEU A 34 -7.61 0.40 -1.54
N TYR A 35 -7.28 -0.79 -1.07
CA TYR A 35 -6.04 -1.48 -1.40
C TYR A 35 -6.32 -2.83 -2.06
N TYR A 36 -5.56 -3.15 -3.10
CA TYR A 36 -5.52 -4.50 -3.69
C TYR A 36 -4.12 -5.04 -3.63
N ILE A 37 -3.99 -6.27 -3.17
CA ILE A 37 -2.72 -6.98 -3.10
C ILE A 37 -2.74 -8.05 -4.17
N SER A 38 -1.81 -7.93 -5.12
CA SER A 38 -1.74 -8.82 -6.28
C SER A 38 -1.61 -10.29 -5.88
N THR A 39 -2.16 -11.17 -6.71
CA THR A 39 -2.00 -12.62 -6.62
C THR A 39 -0.91 -13.16 -7.54
N GLU A 40 -0.27 -12.30 -8.32
CA GLU A 40 0.77 -12.64 -9.30
C GLU A 40 1.92 -11.62 -9.22
N THR A 41 3.09 -12.00 -9.73
CA THR A 41 4.26 -11.13 -9.73
C THR A 41 4.44 -10.44 -11.08
N ARG A 42 4.80 -9.16 -11.06
CA ARG A 42 4.98 -8.31 -12.25
C ARG A 42 6.23 -7.44 -12.07
N SER A 43 6.80 -6.95 -13.18
CA SER A 43 7.77 -5.85 -13.10
C SER A 43 7.08 -4.59 -12.57
N TRP A 44 7.84 -3.60 -12.11
CA TRP A 44 7.25 -2.40 -11.51
C TRP A 44 6.32 -1.66 -12.50
N ASP A 45 6.74 -1.49 -13.75
CA ASP A 45 5.94 -0.81 -14.78
C ASP A 45 4.68 -1.59 -15.15
N GLU A 46 4.74 -2.93 -15.19
CA GLU A 46 3.59 -3.78 -15.47
C GLU A 46 2.61 -3.79 -14.29
N SER A 47 3.12 -3.73 -13.07
CA SER A 47 2.34 -3.61 -11.84
C SER A 47 1.59 -2.28 -11.83
N ARG A 48 2.29 -1.18 -12.16
CA ARG A 48 1.67 0.14 -12.26
C ARG A 48 0.58 0.19 -13.32
N ARG A 49 0.87 -0.33 -14.52
CA ARG A 49 -0.12 -0.44 -15.60
C ARG A 49 -1.33 -1.27 -15.19
N TYR A 50 -1.13 -2.36 -14.43
CA TYR A 50 -2.24 -3.14 -13.89
C TYR A 50 -3.14 -2.31 -12.98
N CYS A 51 -2.58 -1.57 -12.03
CA CYS A 51 -3.37 -0.70 -11.13
C CYS A 51 -4.12 0.38 -11.92
N GLN A 52 -3.46 1.02 -12.88
CA GLN A 52 -4.03 2.08 -13.71
C GLN A 52 -5.18 1.58 -14.59
N ASN A 53 -5.05 0.39 -15.17
CA ASN A 53 -6.14 -0.23 -15.96
C ASN A 53 -7.39 -0.54 -15.13
N LYS A 54 -7.26 -0.56 -13.79
CA LYS A 54 -8.39 -0.71 -12.85
C LYS A 54 -8.86 0.63 -12.26
N GLY A 55 -8.29 1.75 -12.67
CA GLY A 55 -8.63 3.09 -12.17
C GLY A 55 -8.03 3.42 -10.79
N LEU A 56 -6.85 2.87 -10.49
CA LEU A 56 -6.02 3.09 -9.30
C LEU A 56 -4.58 3.46 -9.71
N ASP A 57 -3.66 3.58 -8.75
CA ASP A 57 -2.21 3.55 -9.02
C ASP A 57 -1.52 2.63 -7.99
N LEU A 58 -0.22 2.43 -8.08
CA LEU A 58 0.54 1.75 -7.02
C LEU A 58 0.40 2.53 -5.70
N ALA A 59 0.28 1.81 -4.59
CA ALA A 59 0.11 2.40 -3.26
C ALA A 59 1.28 3.30 -2.89
N ILE A 60 0.99 4.51 -2.42
CA ILE A 60 2.03 5.44 -1.96
C ILE A 60 1.87 5.53 -0.46
N ILE A 61 2.90 5.15 0.30
CA ILE A 61 2.87 5.20 1.76
C ILE A 61 2.93 6.66 2.23
N ASN A 62 1.92 7.10 2.97
CA ASN A 62 1.82 8.48 3.48
C ASN A 62 1.84 8.58 5.01
N SER A 63 1.77 7.46 5.72
CA SER A 63 1.78 7.43 7.18
C SER A 63 2.41 6.14 7.72
N GLU A 64 2.93 6.19 8.94
CA GLU A 64 3.46 5.02 9.64
C GLU A 64 2.37 3.96 9.87
N GLU A 65 1.13 4.38 10.08
CA GLU A 65 -0.03 3.48 10.24
C GLU A 65 -0.32 2.71 8.95
N GLU A 66 -0.33 3.41 7.82
CA GLU A 66 -0.49 2.79 6.50
C GLU A 66 0.65 1.81 6.22
N GLN A 67 1.90 2.21 6.47
CA GLN A 67 3.07 1.34 6.32
C GLN A 67 2.96 0.07 7.16
N ALA A 68 2.63 0.20 8.45
CA ALA A 68 2.48 -0.93 9.36
C ALA A 68 1.38 -1.90 8.88
N PHE A 69 0.27 -1.36 8.36
CA PHE A 69 -0.80 -2.17 7.80
C PHE A 69 -0.35 -2.93 6.55
N LEU A 70 0.24 -2.26 5.56
CA LEU A 70 0.66 -2.90 4.30
C LEU A 70 1.72 -3.97 4.56
N ILE A 71 2.63 -3.73 5.50
CA ILE A 71 3.57 -4.75 6.00
C ILE A 71 2.81 -5.93 6.58
N GLY A 72 1.85 -5.69 7.49
CA GLY A 72 1.06 -6.75 8.11
C GLY A 72 0.31 -7.63 7.09
N VAL A 73 -0.27 -7.02 6.06
CA VAL A 73 -0.94 -7.76 4.98
C VAL A 73 0.05 -8.59 4.16
N ALA A 74 1.19 -8.02 3.79
CA ALA A 74 2.20 -8.72 3.02
C ALA A 74 2.85 -9.85 3.85
N SER A 75 3.10 -9.63 5.14
CA SER A 75 3.62 -10.65 6.06
C SER A 75 2.62 -11.79 6.26
N ALA A 76 1.32 -11.49 6.41
CA ALA A 76 0.29 -12.51 6.53
C ALA A 76 0.20 -13.40 5.27
N LYS A 77 0.55 -12.85 4.11
CA LYS A 77 0.67 -13.57 2.83
C LYS A 77 2.06 -14.20 2.61
N LYS A 78 2.99 -14.06 3.56
CA LYS A 78 4.39 -14.54 3.48
C LYS A 78 5.11 -14.04 2.23
N LEU A 79 4.91 -12.76 1.90
CA LEU A 79 5.61 -12.11 0.79
C LEU A 79 6.94 -11.55 1.28
N ASP A 80 8.01 -11.70 0.50
CA ASP A 80 9.34 -11.17 0.86
C ASP A 80 9.46 -9.66 0.60
N GLY A 81 8.70 -9.16 -0.37
CA GLY A 81 8.56 -7.74 -0.67
C GLY A 81 7.51 -7.47 -1.74
N VAL A 82 7.08 -6.22 -1.83
CA VAL A 82 6.03 -5.79 -2.76
C VAL A 82 6.37 -4.46 -3.42
N TRP A 83 5.99 -4.31 -4.69
CA TRP A 83 6.05 -3.03 -5.38
C TRP A 83 5.02 -2.05 -4.83
N ILE A 84 5.49 -0.83 -4.61
CA ILE A 84 4.70 0.34 -4.22
C ILE A 84 5.04 1.52 -5.14
N GLY A 85 4.22 2.57 -5.08
CA GLY A 85 4.39 3.80 -5.83
C GLY A 85 5.42 4.72 -5.20
N LEU A 86 5.90 5.67 -6.00
CA LEU A 86 6.73 6.78 -5.55
C LEU A 86 5.89 8.04 -5.49
N SER A 87 5.98 8.80 -4.39
CA SER A 87 5.51 10.19 -4.37
C SER A 87 6.71 11.13 -4.40
N PRO A 88 6.72 12.13 -5.29
CA PRO A 88 7.76 13.15 -5.31
C PRO A 88 7.86 13.95 -3.99
N ASN A 89 6.77 13.97 -3.21
CA ASN A 89 6.60 14.81 -2.03
C ASN A 89 6.63 14.01 -0.71
N THR A 90 6.85 12.70 -0.73
CA THR A 90 6.96 11.96 0.54
C THR A 90 8.29 12.27 1.21
N LYS A 91 8.26 12.33 2.54
CA LYS A 91 9.47 12.29 3.39
C LYS A 91 10.36 11.10 3.01
N GLU A 92 9.75 10.02 2.52
CA GLU A 92 10.47 8.90 1.93
C GLU A 92 11.33 9.29 0.74
N MET A 93 10.86 10.09 -0.24
CA MET A 93 11.67 10.69 -1.36
C MET A 93 12.99 11.30 -0.84
N SER A 94 12.90 12.08 0.24
CA SER A 94 14.07 12.70 0.88
C SER A 94 14.97 11.70 1.65
N THR A 95 14.46 10.49 1.89
CA THR A 95 15.14 9.36 2.55
C THR A 95 15.73 8.34 1.54
N TRP A 96 15.28 8.30 0.26
CA TRP A 96 15.89 7.47 -0.82
C TRP A 96 17.37 7.77 -0.99
N GLY A 97 17.77 9.02 -0.77
CA GLY A 97 19.16 9.44 -0.80
C GLY A 97 20.03 8.85 0.32
N LYS A 98 19.48 8.02 1.23
CA LYS A 98 20.23 7.56 2.40
C LYS A 98 20.47 6.05 2.49
N ARG A 99 19.68 5.15 1.87
CA ARG A 99 19.93 3.69 2.01
C ARG A 99 19.50 2.86 0.79
N GLY A 100 20.48 2.35 0.04
CA GLY A 100 20.35 1.19 -0.85
C GLY A 100 19.70 1.38 -2.22
N ALA A 101 19.06 2.52 -2.49
CA ALA A 101 18.49 2.81 -3.81
C ALA A 101 19.54 3.39 -4.77
N GLN A 102 19.64 2.81 -5.97
CA GLN A 102 20.43 3.32 -7.07
C GLN A 102 19.59 4.16 -8.03
N GLN A 103 20.26 4.95 -8.87
CA GLN A 103 19.58 5.67 -9.95
C GLN A 103 18.94 4.65 -10.90
N GLY A 104 17.61 4.75 -11.07
CA GLY A 104 16.85 3.83 -11.90
C GLY A 104 16.26 2.63 -11.16
N ASP A 105 16.42 2.55 -9.83
CA ASP A 105 15.66 1.61 -9.01
C ASP A 105 14.21 2.04 -8.80
N CYS A 106 13.36 1.05 -8.56
CA CYS A 106 11.94 1.21 -8.28
C CYS A 106 11.62 0.88 -6.82
N ALA A 107 10.46 1.37 -6.36
CA ALA A 107 10.12 1.33 -4.96
C ALA A 107 9.52 0.02 -4.47
N ASN A 108 10.23 -0.62 -3.53
CA ASN A 108 9.86 -1.89 -2.95
C ASN A 108 9.74 -1.79 -1.43
N LEU A 109 8.60 -2.22 -0.88
CA LEU A 109 8.43 -2.42 0.55
C LEU A 109 8.95 -3.81 0.92
N ARG A 110 10.04 -3.90 1.70
CA ARG A 110 10.54 -5.19 2.22
C ARG A 110 9.77 -5.61 3.47
N VAL A 111 9.51 -6.91 3.55
CA VAL A 111 8.58 -7.49 4.53
C VAL A 111 9.24 -8.62 5.32
N TYR A 112 10.26 -9.27 4.76
CA TYR A 112 10.99 -10.36 5.39
C TYR A 112 12.49 -10.07 5.43
N GLU A 113 13.00 -9.57 6.55
CA GLU A 113 14.42 -9.67 6.89
C GLU A 113 14.57 -9.46 8.41
N SER A 114 15.26 -10.36 9.09
CA SER A 114 15.63 -10.21 10.50
C SER A 114 17.04 -9.60 10.60
N PRO A 115 17.28 -8.56 11.41
CA PRO A 115 16.30 -7.82 12.21
C PRO A 115 15.40 -6.95 11.30
N ALA A 116 14.10 -6.91 11.60
CA ALA A 116 13.01 -6.33 10.80
C ALA A 116 13.32 -4.93 10.21
N VAL A 117 13.98 -4.90 9.05
CA VAL A 117 14.10 -3.69 8.24
C VAL A 117 12.78 -3.52 7.51
N LYS A 118 11.83 -2.90 8.22
CA LYS A 118 10.51 -2.49 7.72
C LYS A 118 10.66 -1.21 6.90
N GLU A 119 11.44 -1.26 5.84
CA GLU A 119 11.80 -0.07 5.06
C GLU A 119 11.36 -0.21 3.62
N VAL A 120 11.01 0.94 3.04
CA VAL A 120 10.94 1.11 1.60
C VAL A 120 12.37 1.20 1.07
N THR A 121 12.70 0.32 0.14
CA THR A 121 14.03 0.22 -0.48
C THR A 121 13.94 0.38 -1.99
N GLY A 122 15.07 0.70 -2.61
CA GLY A 122 15.25 0.51 -4.05
C GLY A 122 15.39 -0.96 -4.42
N GLU A 123 14.92 -1.32 -5.61
CA GLU A 123 15.09 -2.62 -6.23
C GLU A 123 15.05 -2.47 -7.75
N GLN A 124 15.71 -3.38 -8.48
CA GLN A 124 15.70 -3.35 -9.94
C GLN A 124 14.26 -3.44 -10.47
N CYS A 125 13.83 -2.44 -11.24
CA CYS A 125 12.45 -2.31 -11.72
C CYS A 125 11.91 -3.52 -12.50
N ARG A 126 12.80 -4.32 -13.10
CA ARG A 126 12.46 -5.52 -13.87
C ARG A 126 12.24 -6.77 -13.01
N THR A 127 12.59 -6.72 -11.71
CA THR A 127 12.37 -7.84 -10.80
C THR A 127 10.87 -8.15 -10.71
N GLN A 128 10.52 -9.43 -10.81
CA GLN A 128 9.13 -9.86 -10.65
C GLN A 128 8.76 -9.87 -9.16
N LYS A 129 7.83 -9.01 -8.76
CA LYS A 129 7.30 -8.99 -7.39
C LYS A 129 5.79 -8.84 -7.37
N TYR A 130 5.19 -9.25 -6.27
CA TYR A 130 3.83 -8.85 -5.95
C TYR A 130 3.78 -7.33 -5.78
N PHE A 131 2.61 -6.74 -5.89
CA PHE A 131 2.42 -5.30 -5.88
C PHE A 131 1.11 -4.93 -5.18
N ILE A 132 1.06 -3.68 -4.70
CA ILE A 132 -0.13 -3.14 -4.03
C ILE A 132 -0.67 -1.95 -4.82
N CYS A 133 -1.95 -2.00 -5.18
CA CYS A 133 -2.67 -0.88 -5.77
C CYS A 133 -3.44 -0.11 -4.69
N GLU A 134 -3.61 1.20 -4.86
CA GLU A 134 -4.35 2.08 -3.95
C GLU A 134 -5.28 3.06 -4.68
N LYS A 135 -6.43 3.34 -4.07
CA LYS A 135 -7.30 4.47 -4.43
C LYS A 135 -7.99 5.04 -3.19
N TYR A 136 -7.90 6.36 -3.00
CA TYR A 136 -8.67 7.05 -1.97
C TYR A 136 -10.13 7.21 -2.39
N LEU A 137 -11.04 6.92 -1.46
CA LEU A 137 -12.48 7.12 -1.64
C LEU A 137 -12.97 8.48 -1.13
N MET A 138 -12.15 9.19 -0.36
CA MET A 138 -12.43 10.54 0.12
C MET A 138 -11.36 11.51 -0.41
N LEU A 139 -11.76 12.54 -1.16
CA LEU A 139 -10.88 13.42 -1.95
C LEU A 139 -10.09 14.48 -1.13
N ASN A 140 -10.16 14.46 0.20
CA ASN A 140 -9.50 15.49 1.02
C ASN A 140 -8.38 14.89 1.86
N LYS A 141 -7.18 14.87 1.28
CA LYS A 141 -5.93 14.71 2.02
C LYS A 141 -5.57 16.08 2.63
N MET A 142 -5.42 16.16 3.96
CA MET A 142 -4.69 17.24 4.62
C MET A 142 -3.27 16.75 4.91
#